data_AF-A0A7W8RMA9-F1
#
_entry.id   AF-A0A7W8RMA9-F1
#
_cell.length_a   1.000
_cell.length_b   1.000
_cell.length_c   1.000
_cell.angle_alpha   90.00
_cell.angle_beta   90.00
_cell.angle_gamma   90.00
#
_symmetry.space_group_name_H-M   'P 1'
#
loop_
_entity.id
_entity.type
_entity.pdbx_description
1 polymer ?
#
loop_
_entity_poly.entity_id
_entity_poly.type
_entity_poly.pdbx_seq_one_letter_code
_entity_poly.pdbx_strand_id
1 'polypeptide(L)' 'MTATIYVCVEPSDDPALVLVRTSATPNPERRPPMRVSRDELDKVLLALLDSASAEVKL' A
#
# COMPACT_ATOMS: atom_id res chain seq x y z
N MET A 1 15.71 -11.04 7.28
CA MET A 1 14.35 -11.60 7.09
C MET A 1 13.71 -10.85 5.95
N THR A 2 13.12 -11.50 4.94
CA THR A 2 12.35 -10.82 3.89
C THR A 2 10.95 -10.52 4.42
N ALA A 3 10.62 -9.24 4.59
CA ALA A 3 9.27 -8.83 4.97
C ALA A 3 8.37 -8.82 3.72
N THR A 4 7.19 -9.42 3.83
CA THR A 4 6.18 -9.41 2.76
C THR A 4 5.13 -8.37 3.09
N ILE A 5 4.86 -7.44 2.17
CA ILE A 5 3.75 -6.49 2.26
C ILE A 5 2.68 -6.90 1.24
N TYR A 6 1.45 -7.06 1.71
CA TYR A 6 0.28 -7.29 0.88
C TYR A 6 -0.36 -5.95 0.57
N VAL A 7 -0.58 -5.67 -0.72
CA VAL A 7 -1.20 -4.42 -1.18
C VAL A 7 -2.48 -4.75 -1.94
N CYS A 8 -3.60 -4.16 -1.52
CA CYS A 8 -4.86 -4.18 -2.26
C CYS A 8 -5.08 -2.79 -2.86
N VAL A 9 -5.35 -2.74 -4.16
CA VAL A 9 -5.65 -1.51 -4.90
C VAL A 9 -7.04 -1.63 -5.50
N GLU A 10 -7.93 -0.71 -5.13
CA GLU A 10 -9.33 -0.68 -5.55
C GLU A 10 -9.64 0.67 -6.21
N PRO A 11 -10.59 0.75 -7.16
CA PRO A 11 -11.08 2.02 -7.66
C PRO A 11 -11.68 2.89 -6.54
N SER A 12 -11.50 4.21 -6.63
CA SER A 12 -12.29 5.16 -5.84
C SER A 12 -13.50 5.64 -6.64
N ASP A 13 -14.47 6.25 -5.97
CA ASP A 13 -15.58 6.96 -6.62
C ASP A 13 -15.07 8.11 -7.52
N ASP A 14 -13.90 8.66 -7.21
CA ASP A 14 -13.20 9.63 -8.05
C ASP A 14 -12.24 8.90 -9.01
N PRO A 15 -12.39 9.04 -10.34
CA PRO A 15 -11.55 8.37 -11.32
C PRO A 15 -10.08 8.80 -11.30
N ALA A 16 -9.75 9.94 -10.69
CA ALA A 16 -8.37 10.40 -10.49
C ALA A 16 -7.68 9.72 -9.29
N LEU A 17 -8.44 9.03 -8.44
CA LEU A 17 -7.95 8.41 -7.21
C LEU A 17 -8.11 6.89 -7.22
N VAL A 18 -7.26 6.22 -6.44
CA VAL A 18 -7.40 4.82 -6.07
C VAL A 18 -7.36 4.67 -4.56
N LEU A 19 -7.97 3.60 -4.06
CA LEU A 19 -7.93 3.20 -2.67
C LEU A 19 -6.84 2.16 -2.50
N VAL A 20 -5.89 2.41 -1.60
CA VAL A 20 -4.76 1.51 -1.32
C VAL A 20 -4.82 1.04 0.12
N ARG A 21 -4.76 -0.27 0.33
CA ARG A 21 -4.63 -0.90 1.65
C ARG A 21 -3.35 -1.72 1.70
N THR A 22 -2.62 -1.62 2.79
CA THR A 22 -1.40 -2.39 3.03
C THR A 22 -1.56 -3.27 4.27
N SER A 23 -0.98 -4.45 4.25
CA SER A 23 -1.00 -5.37 5.37
C SER A 23 0.28 -6.20 5.45
N ALA A 24 0.67 -6.58 6.67
CA ALA A 24 1.72 -7.56 6.90
C ALA A 24 1.24 -9.01 6.72
N THR A 25 -0.07 -9.22 6.58
CA THR A 25 -0.70 -10.53 6.39
C THR A 25 -1.64 -10.52 5.16
N PRO A 26 -1.93 -11.69 4.55
CA PRO A 26 -2.81 -11.78 3.38
C PRO A 26 -4.24 -11.28 3.62
N ASN A 27 -4.69 -11.28 4.88
CA ASN A 27 -6.03 -10.85 5.26
C ASN A 27 -5.91 -9.52 6.01
N PRO A 28 -6.02 -8.37 5.31
CA PRO A 28 -5.75 -7.07 5.91
C PRO A 28 -6.69 -6.80 7.09
N GLU A 29 -6.12 -6.37 8.21
CA GLU A 29 -6.88 -5.76 9.29
C GLU A 29 -7.76 -4.63 8.71
N ARG A 30 -8.95 -4.40 9.30
CA ARG A 30 -9.97 -3.43 8.84
C ARG A 30 -9.53 -1.96 8.97
N ARG A 31 -8.31 -1.61 8.59
CA ARG A 31 -7.82 -0.24 8.52
C ARG A 31 -8.49 0.47 7.36
N PRO A 32 -8.83 1.76 7.47
CA PRO A 32 -9.35 2.52 6.35
C PRO A 32 -8.31 2.58 5.21
N PRO A 33 -8.75 2.59 3.94
CA PRO A 33 -7.84 2.70 2.81
C PRO A 33 -7.23 4.10 2.73
N MET A 34 -6.01 4.19 2.22
CA MET A 34 -5.41 5.46 1.80
C MET A 34 -5.96 5.84 0.43
N ARG A 35 -6.30 7.11 0.22
CA ARG A 35 -6.62 7.64 -1.12
C ARG A 35 -5.32 8.11 -1.76
N VAL A 36 -5.00 7.56 -2.92
CA VAL A 36 -3.77 7.86 -3.66
C VAL A 36 -4.15 8.37 -5.05
N SER A 37 -3.50 9.44 -5.51
CA SER A 37 -3.64 9.88 -6.90
C SER A 37 -3.16 8.78 -7.84
N ARG A 38 -3.90 8.50 -8.91
CA ARG A 38 -3.49 7.49 -9.91
C ARG A 38 -2.13 7.81 -10.53
N ASP A 39 -1.85 9.09 -10.74
CA ASP A 39 -0.58 9.55 -11.32
C ASP A 39 0.62 9.41 -10.36
N GLU A 40 0.36 9.12 -9.08
CA GLU A 40 1.39 8.95 -8.03
C GLU A 40 1.45 7.51 -7.51
N LEU A 41 0.62 6.60 -8.04
CA LEU A 41 0.50 5.23 -7.54
C LEU A 41 1.83 4.47 -7.65
N ASP A 42 2.56 4.65 -8.73
CA ASP A 42 3.88 4.05 -8.95
C ASP A 42 4.88 4.43 -7.85
N LYS A 43 4.94 5.71 -7.48
CA LYS A 43 5.83 6.19 -6.40
C LYS A 43 5.43 5.64 -5.04
N VAL A 44 4.13 5.53 -4.77
CA VAL A 44 3.65 4.92 -3.52
C VAL A 44 4.03 3.44 -3.45
N LEU A 45 3.84 2.68 -4.54
CA LEU A 45 4.21 1.26 -4.57
C LEU A 45 5.72 1.06 -4.40
N LEU A 46 6.55 1.91 -5.02
CA LEU A 46 8.00 1.89 -4.83
C LEU A 46 8.38 2.19 -3.38
N ALA A 47 7.80 3.22 -2.77
CA ALA A 47 8.06 3.56 -1.37
C ALA A 47 7.70 2.41 -0.40
N LEU A 48 6.63 1.66 -0.70
CA LEU A 48 6.26 0.48 0.08
C LEU A 48 7.30 -0.64 -0.06
N LEU A 49 7.82 -0.89 -1.26
CA LEU A 49 8.88 -1.89 -1.47
C LEU A 49 10.18 -1.52 -0.76
N ASP A 50 10.56 -0.24 -0.81
CA ASP A 50 11.72 0.27 -0.10
C ASP A 50 11.53 0.10 1.42
N SER A 51 10.32 0.38 1.93
CA SER A 51 10.00 0.18 3.35
C SER A 51 10.02 -1.29 3.79
N ALA A 52 9.65 -2.23 2.90
CA ALA A 52 9.72 -3.66 3.18
C ALA A 52 11.16 -4.16 3.23
N SER A 53 12.04 -3.53 2.45
CA SER A 53 13.46 -3.84 2.34
C SER A 53 14.27 -3.20 3.47
N ALA A 54 13.78 -2.08 4.02
CA ALA A 54 14.33 -1.47 5.22
C ALA A 54 13.98 -2.33 6.44
N GLU A 55 15.00 -2.80 7.15
CA GLU A 55 14.83 -3.51 8.42
C GLU A 55 14.24 -2.54 9.47
N VAL A 56 12.91 -2.47 9.57
CA VAL A 56 12.23 -1.64 10.57
C VAL A 56 12.35 -2.34 11.93
N LYS A 57 13.43 -2.04 12.66
CA LYS A 57 13.47 -2.26 14.11
C LYS A 57 12.49 -1.29 14.77
N LEU A 58 11.35 -1.81 15.21
CA LEU A 58 10.50 -1.17 16.23
C LEU A 58 11.06 -1.49 17.62
#